data_AF-A0A415RK93-F1
#
_entry.id   AF-A0A415RK93-F1
#
_cell.length_a   1.000
_cell.length_b   1.000
_cell.length_c   1.000
_cell.angle_alpha   90.00
_cell.angle_beta   90.00
_cell.angle_gamma   90.00
#
_symmetry.space_group_name_H-M   'P 1'
#
loop_
_entity.id
_entity.type
_entity.pdbx_description
1 polymer ?
#
loop_
_entity_poly.entity_id
_entity_poly.type
_entity_poly.pdbx_seq_one_letter_code
_entity_poly.pdbx_strand_id
1 'polypeptide(L)' 'MKTNQAIGYRFLRFFKYLRNLAIMSFIIFIIINAINTGNTILYWITYACMMIFIVSALQSVVLYLLSKYYLSKK' A
#
# COMPACT_ATOMS: atom_id res chain seq x y z
N MET A 1 -12.39 -17.33 20.11
CA MET A 1 -12.37 -16.40 18.96
C MET A 1 -12.59 -17.23 17.70
N LYS A 2 -13.68 -17.04 16.96
CA LYS A 2 -13.97 -17.86 15.77
C LYS A 2 -12.88 -17.61 14.72
N THR A 3 -12.35 -18.67 14.12
CA THR A 3 -11.15 -18.66 13.24
C THR A 3 -11.22 -17.60 12.14
N ASN A 4 -12.42 -17.32 11.62
CA ASN A 4 -12.69 -16.28 10.61
C ASN A 4 -12.39 -14.86 11.12
N GLN A 5 -12.73 -14.55 12.37
CA GLN A 5 -12.46 -13.24 12.96
C GLN A 5 -10.95 -13.03 13.14
N ALA A 6 -10.20 -14.06 13.57
CA ALA A 6 -8.75 -13.98 13.69
C ALA A 6 -8.07 -13.69 12.33
N ILE A 7 -8.55 -14.29 11.25
CA ILE A 7 -8.08 -14.02 9.89
C ILE A 7 -8.42 -12.59 9.46
N GLY A 8 -9.64 -12.13 9.72
CA GLY A 8 -10.07 -10.76 9.41
C GLY A 8 -9.23 -9.67 10.08
N TYR A 9 -8.86 -9.85 11.37
CA TYR A 9 -7.96 -8.93 12.07
C TYR A 9 -6.52 -8.96 11.51
N ARG A 10 -6.02 -10.12 11.07
CA ARG A 10 -4.70 -10.21 10.41
C ARG A 10 -4.69 -9.40 9.12
N PHE A 11 -5.71 -9.54 8.27
CA PHE A 11 -5.84 -8.73 7.06
C PHE A 11 -5.94 -7.24 7.34
N LEU A 12 -6.66 -6.84 8.40
CA LEU A 12 -6.71 -5.43 8.81
C LEU A 12 -5.33 -4.89 9.23
N ARG A 13 -4.53 -5.72 9.90
CA ARG A 13 -3.17 -5.36 10.29
C ARG A 13 -2.28 -5.16 9.07
N PHE A 14 -2.32 -6.10 8.12
CA PHE A 14 -1.61 -5.98 6.84
C PHE A 14 -2.05 -4.78 6.02
N PHE A 15 -3.37 -4.50 5.96
CA PHE A 15 -3.92 -3.30 5.34
C PHE A 15 -3.27 -2.03 5.88
N LYS A 16 -3.16 -1.89 7.21
CA LYS A 16 -2.55 -0.70 7.83
C LYS A 16 -1.08 -0.53 7.42
N TYR A 17 -0.32 -1.62 7.36
CA TYR A 17 1.07 -1.58 6.91
C TYR A 17 1.19 -1.16 5.44
N LEU A 18 0.41 -1.77 4.54
CA LEU A 18 0.43 -1.43 3.11
C LEU A 18 -0.05 0.00 2.84
N ARG A 19 -1.04 0.48 3.59
CA ARG A 19 -1.49 1.87 3.52
C ARG A 19 -0.37 2.84 3.90
N ASN A 20 0.33 2.57 5.01
CA ASN A 20 1.44 3.42 5.44
C ASN A 20 2.60 3.37 4.43
N LEU A 21 2.90 2.19 3.87
CA LEU A 21 3.91 2.04 2.82
C LEU A 21 3.54 2.84 1.57
N ALA A 22 2.28 2.78 1.12
CA ALA A 22 1.79 3.55 -0.01
C ALA A 22 1.98 5.06 0.22
N ILE A 23 1.58 5.57 1.38
CA ILE A 23 1.74 7.00 1.72
C ILE A 23 3.22 7.40 1.69
N MET A 24 4.11 6.60 2.31
CA MET A 24 5.54 6.91 2.32
C MET A 24 6.14 6.88 0.91
N SER A 25 5.82 5.87 0.10
CA SER A 25 6.27 5.80 -1.30
C SER A 25 5.76 6.97 -2.13
N PHE A 26 4.54 7.45 -1.87
CA PHE A 26 3.99 8.62 -2.56
C PHE A 26 4.70 9.93 -2.18
N ILE A 27 5.03 10.12 -0.91
CA ILE A 27 5.81 11.29 -0.45
C ILE A 27 7.19 11.28 -1.11
N ILE A 28 7.89 10.14 -1.08
CA ILE A 28 9.21 9.98 -1.71
C ILE A 28 9.11 10.24 -3.22
N PHE A 29 8.07 9.72 -3.88
CA PHE A 29 7.82 9.97 -5.30
C PHE A 29 7.71 11.46 -5.60
N ILE A 30 6.94 12.24 -4.84
CA ILE A 30 6.79 13.68 -5.07
C ILE A 30 8.13 14.40 -4.94
N ILE A 31 8.91 14.08 -3.89
CA ILE A 31 10.20 14.72 -3.64
C ILE A 31 11.18 14.42 -4.77
N ILE A 32 11.33 13.16 -5.16
CA ILE A 32 12.28 12.78 -6.22
C ILE A 32 11.81 13.35 -7.56
N ASN A 33 10.52 13.27 -7.86
CA ASN A 33 9.98 13.80 -9.11
C ASN A 33 10.18 15.31 -9.26
N ALA A 34 10.13 16.08 -8.15
CA ALA A 34 10.38 17.51 -8.16
C ALA A 34 11.86 17.87 -8.46
N ILE A 35 12.80 16.97 -8.15
CA ILE A 35 14.25 17.19 -8.28
C ILE A 35 14.83 16.51 -9.55
N ASN A 36 14.07 15.59 -10.15
CA ASN A 36 14.41 14.75 -11.32
C ASN A 36 14.67 15.51 -12.64
N THR A 37 14.77 16.84 -12.68
CA THR A 37 14.89 17.60 -13.93
C THR A 37 16.14 17.21 -14.73
N GLY A 38 15.96 16.39 -15.77
CA GLY A 38 17.02 15.94 -16.69
C GLY A 38 17.89 14.77 -16.22
N ASN A 39 17.58 14.12 -15.10
CA ASN A 39 18.41 13.03 -14.56
C ASN A 39 17.78 11.64 -14.78
N THR A 40 18.36 10.87 -15.72
CA THR A 40 17.88 9.53 -16.09
C THR A 40 17.83 8.54 -14.91
N ILE A 41 18.77 8.63 -13.95
CA ILE A 41 18.80 7.72 -12.81
C ILE A 41 17.62 8.02 -11.86
N LEU A 42 17.40 9.29 -11.56
CA LEU A 42 16.28 9.72 -10.72
C LEU A 42 14.92 9.44 -11.37
N TYR A 43 14.84 9.47 -12.70
CA TYR A 43 13.63 9.09 -13.43
C TYR A 43 13.23 7.63 -13.16
N TRP A 44 14.18 6.70 -13.24
CA TRP A 44 13.91 5.28 -12.96
C TRP A 44 13.52 5.04 -11.51
N ILE A 45 14.14 5.74 -10.56
CA ILE A 45 13.79 5.67 -9.14
C ILE A 45 12.37 6.20 -8.91
N THR A 46 12.02 7.33 -9.51
CA THR A 46 10.67 7.91 -9.49
C THR A 46 9.64 6.91 -10.01
N TYR A 47 9.93 6.26 -11.14
CA TYR A 47 9.06 5.24 -11.73
C TYR A 47 8.87 4.02 -10.81
N ALA A 48 9.95 3.52 -10.20
CA ALA A 48 9.87 2.42 -9.25
C ALA A 48 9.03 2.79 -8.00
N CYS A 49 9.22 3.99 -7.45
CA CYS A 49 8.41 4.48 -6.33
C CYS A 49 6.91 4.59 -6.70
N MET A 50 6.61 5.05 -7.92
CA MET A 50 5.23 5.11 -8.41
C MET A 50 4.59 3.72 -8.54
N MET A 51 5.34 2.73 -9.05
CA MET A 51 4.86 1.35 -9.14
C MET A 51 4.59 0.75 -7.76
N ILE A 52 5.50 0.95 -6.81
CA ILE A 52 5.31 0.49 -5.42
C ILE A 52 4.08 1.13 -4.79
N PHE A 53 3.87 2.43 -5.01
CA PHE A 53 2.69 3.14 -4.54
C PHE A 53 1.39 2.53 -5.10
N ILE A 54 1.31 2.34 -6.42
CA ILE A 54 0.10 1.81 -7.08
C ILE A 54 -0.22 0.40 -6.58
N VAL A 55 0.78 -0.49 -6.55
CA VAL A 55 0.59 -1.88 -6.10
C VAL A 55 0.15 -1.92 -4.63
N SER A 56 0.81 -1.13 -3.77
CA SER A 56 0.47 -1.07 -2.35
C SER A 56 -0.92 -0.51 -2.10
N ALA A 57 -1.31 0.53 -2.85
CA ALA A 57 -2.65 1.12 -2.79
C ALA A 57 -3.72 0.11 -3.21
N LEU A 58 -3.54 -0.57 -4.35
CA LEU A 58 -4.47 -1.59 -4.84
C LEU A 58 -4.62 -2.76 -3.84
N GLN A 59 -3.50 -3.30 -3.35
CA GLN A 59 -3.52 -4.39 -2.37
C GLN A 59 -4.18 -3.97 -1.05
N SER A 60 -4.01 -2.72 -0.63
CA SER A 60 -4.64 -2.21 0.59
C SER A 60 -6.18 -2.24 0.48
N VAL A 61 -6.75 -1.86 -0.67
CA VAL A 61 -8.20 -1.91 -0.90
C VAL A 61 -8.72 -3.34 -0.81
N VAL A 62 -8.03 -4.28 -1.46
CA VAL A 62 -8.41 -5.71 -1.44
C VAL A 62 -8.36 -6.28 -0.03
N LEU A 63 -7.31 -6.00 0.73
CA LEU A 63 -7.18 -6.47 2.12
C LEU A 63 -8.23 -5.88 3.05
N TYR A 64 -8.62 -4.62 2.84
CA TYR A 64 -9.69 -4.00 3.59
C TYR A 64 -11.05 -4.69 3.32
N LEU A 65 -11.37 -4.94 2.04
CA LEU A 65 -12.59 -5.66 1.66
C LEU A 65 -12.63 -7.08 2.23
N LEU A 66 -11.52 -7.82 2.11
CA LEU A 66 -11.39 -9.16 2.69
C LEU A 66 -11.54 -9.12 4.22
N SER A 67 -10.85 -8.20 4.90
CA SER A 67 -10.96 -8.03 6.35
C SER A 67 -12.41 -7.83 6.79
N LYS A 68 -13.14 -6.95 6.10
CA LYS A 68 -14.56 -6.67 6.37
C LYS A 68 -15.43 -7.91 6.14
N TYR A 69 -15.20 -8.65 5.05
CA TYR A 69 -15.92 -9.89 4.75
C TYR A 69 -15.75 -10.95 5.86
N TYR A 70 -14.51 -11.20 6.28
CA TYR A 70 -14.22 -12.20 7.31
C TYR A 70 -14.66 -11.78 8.71
N LEU A 71 -14.65 -10.48 9.03
CA LEU A 71 -15.18 -9.95 10.30
C LEU A 71 -16.71 -9.97 10.35
N SER A 72 -17.39 -9.86 9.20
CA SER A 72 -18.85 -9.90 9.09
C SER A 72 -19.42 -11.32 9.17
N LYS A 73 -18.64 -12.35 8.86
CA LYS A 73 -19.02 -13.75 9.10
C LYS A 73 -18.93 -14.06 10.60
N LYS A 74 -20.03 -13.82 11.31
CA LYS A 74 -20.23 -14.20 12.72
C LYS A 74 -20.30 -15.70 12.92
#